data_AF-A0A6N7CZK2-F1
#
_entry.id   AF-A0A6N7CZK2-F1
#
_cell.length_a   1.000
_cell.length_b   1.000
_cell.length_c   1.000
_cell.angle_alpha   90.00
_cell.angle_beta   90.00
_cell.angle_gamma   90.00
#
_symmetry.space_group_name_H-M   'P 1'
#
loop_
_entity.id
_entity.type
_entity.pdbx_description
1 polymer ?
#
loop_
_entity_poly.entity_id
_entity_poly.type
_entity_poly.pdbx_seq_one_letter_code
_entity_poly.pdbx_strand_id
1 'polypeptide(L)'
;MILSYGILGVIAMVTLVVNMIILIAIISLIGASITLASVAGLVLIIGMAVDANILIYERVREDRRKGYSVVQAMESGFYRALSTIVDANLTTMIAALVLFLLGSGPVHGFALTVTIGILTTLFTTLTFTRLLIAQWVRTAKPKEIPKRRLKLVPTVTHIPFMRLQFVTLGISVLASAIVVALFVNIGINYGIDFRGGSMVELQARSGDANLADIEERMSELNIESVRVLPVKSPRSALVLIGSQEVGDDAEQTVAVKLRGEFEQDYSFQRVEVVGPTVSEQLSQAGLLALFLSLAGIFVYVWIRFRWQLALGAVLSTLHDVIILAGVFIVFRMEFNLWSVAAVLTIIGYSLNDTIVIYDRVRENLKRYNSAPLPAIIDASINQTLSRTLPTAFVTFIAHIPLYMFGGADIRMFALALSVGIIVATYSSIFIAAPLLVQFGLKPRAADGDDAMGDDLAQSLNLDN
;
A
#
# COMPACT_ATOMS: atom_id res chain seq x y z
N MET A 1 5.78 -9.98 15.28
CA MET A 1 7.22 -10.27 15.09
C MET A 1 7.83 -11.20 16.13
N ILE A 2 7.82 -10.85 17.42
CA ILE A 2 8.47 -11.63 18.49
C ILE A 2 8.00 -13.10 18.53
N LEU A 3 6.69 -13.33 18.41
CA LEU A 3 6.12 -14.69 18.39
C LEU A 3 6.62 -15.55 17.21
N SER A 4 6.88 -14.95 16.04
CA SER A 4 7.29 -15.70 14.84
C SER A 4 8.82 -15.82 14.70
N TYR A 5 9.58 -14.86 15.22
CA TYR A 5 11.02 -14.74 14.98
C TYR A 5 11.89 -14.71 16.25
N GLY A 6 11.29 -14.76 17.45
CA GLY A 6 12.03 -14.79 18.71
C GLY A 6 12.89 -13.54 18.89
N ILE A 7 14.19 -13.72 19.19
CA ILE A 7 15.15 -12.63 19.39
C ILE A 7 15.37 -11.79 18.13
N LEU A 8 15.34 -12.39 16.93
CA LEU A 8 15.36 -11.63 15.67
C LEU A 8 14.12 -10.73 15.58
N GLY A 9 12.97 -11.22 16.08
CA GLY A 9 11.76 -10.42 16.19
C GLY A 9 11.91 -9.25 17.16
N VAL A 10 12.67 -9.39 18.25
CA VAL A 10 12.95 -8.27 19.18
C VAL A 10 13.84 -7.23 18.49
N ILE A 11 14.89 -7.66 17.78
CA ILE A 11 15.76 -6.76 17.01
C ILE A 11 14.96 -5.96 15.98
N ALA A 12 14.03 -6.61 15.27
CA ALA A 12 13.13 -5.92 14.34
C ALA A 12 12.25 -4.86 15.03
N MET A 13 11.74 -5.13 16.24
CA MET A 13 10.93 -4.15 16.99
C MET A 13 11.78 -2.97 17.49
N VAL A 14 13.01 -3.22 17.96
CA VAL A 14 13.94 -2.14 18.34
C VAL A 14 14.29 -1.29 17.13
N THR A 15 14.59 -1.93 15.98
CA THR A 15 14.83 -1.22 14.72
C THR A 15 13.64 -0.37 14.32
N LEU A 16 12.41 -0.90 14.42
CA LEU A 16 11.19 -0.18 14.08
C LEU A 16 11.01 1.08 14.95
N VAL A 17 11.26 0.99 16.26
CA VAL A 17 11.18 2.15 17.17
C VAL A 17 12.21 3.20 16.76
N VAL A 18 13.45 2.79 16.51
CA VAL A 18 14.51 3.70 16.04
C VAL A 18 14.15 4.34 14.70
N ASN A 19 13.58 3.56 13.77
CA ASN A 19 13.10 4.05 12.49
C ASN A 19 12.02 5.13 12.67
N MET A 20 11.08 4.92 13.59
CA MET A 20 10.04 5.90 13.87
C MET A 20 10.61 7.20 14.46
N ILE A 21 11.61 7.09 15.34
CA ILE A 21 12.31 8.26 15.88
C ILE A 21 13.03 9.04 14.78
N ILE A 22 13.77 8.34 13.91
CA ILE A 22 14.48 8.97 12.78
C ILE A 22 13.48 9.63 11.82
N LEU A 23 12.38 8.96 11.51
CA LEU A 23 11.34 9.48 10.62
C LEU A 23 10.72 10.77 11.16
N ILE A 24 10.31 10.78 12.43
CA ILE A 24 9.76 11.98 13.09
C ILE A 24 10.82 13.08 13.17
N ALA A 25 12.07 12.74 13.46
CA ALA A 25 13.17 13.71 13.51
C ALA A 25 13.40 14.38 12.14
N ILE A 26 13.37 13.62 11.04
CA ILE A 26 13.55 14.18 9.69
C ILE A 26 12.35 15.05 9.30
N ILE A 27 11.12 14.60 9.56
CA ILE A 27 9.91 15.40 9.32
C ILE A 27 10.00 16.73 10.08
N SER A 28 10.40 16.68 11.35
CA SER A 28 10.59 17.87 12.18
C SER A 28 11.72 18.78 11.67
N LEU A 29 12.82 18.21 11.17
CA LEU A 29 13.99 18.97 10.68
C LEU A 29 13.68 19.72 9.38
N ILE A 30 12.83 19.15 8.52
CA ILE A 30 12.37 19.80 7.28
C ILE A 30 11.27 20.84 7.57
N GLY A 31 10.75 20.90 8.80
CA GLY A 31 9.65 21.79 9.17
C GLY A 31 8.30 21.34 8.59
N ALA A 32 8.17 20.06 8.22
CA ALA A 32 6.92 19.51 7.71
C ALA A 32 5.91 19.32 8.86
N SER A 33 4.65 19.68 8.61
CA SER A 33 3.59 19.57 9.61
C SER A 33 3.19 18.10 9.83
N ILE A 34 3.01 17.72 11.10
CA ILE A 34 2.45 16.43 11.48
C ILE A 34 0.92 16.58 11.44
N THR A 35 0.35 16.28 10.28
CA THR A 35 -1.10 16.28 10.08
C THR A 35 -1.67 14.89 10.29
N LEU A 36 -3.00 14.79 10.29
CA LEU A 36 -3.71 13.51 10.27
C LEU A 36 -3.22 12.60 9.11
N ALA A 37 -2.90 13.20 7.96
CA ALA A 37 -2.36 12.49 6.79
C ALA A 37 -0.93 12.01 6.98
N SER A 38 -0.10 12.81 7.65
CA SER A 38 1.24 12.38 8.06
C SER A 38 1.13 11.16 9.00
N VAL A 39 0.19 11.15 9.94
CA VAL A 39 -0.06 10.00 10.84
C VAL A 39 -0.50 8.75 10.07
N ALA A 40 -1.40 8.87 9.10
CA ALA A 40 -1.77 7.74 8.24
C ALA A 40 -0.55 7.16 7.48
N GLY A 41 0.34 8.04 7.00
CA GLY A 41 1.61 7.65 6.40
C GLY A 41 2.52 6.91 7.38
N LEU A 42 2.68 7.41 8.62
CA LEU A 42 3.46 6.74 9.66
C LEU A 42 2.96 5.32 9.93
N VAL A 43 1.64 5.13 10.03
CA VAL A 43 1.03 3.81 10.27
C VAL A 43 1.31 2.84 9.12
N LEU A 44 1.22 3.30 7.87
CA LEU A 44 1.60 2.49 6.71
C LEU A 44 3.08 2.08 6.77
N ILE A 45 3.97 3.01 7.14
CA ILE A 45 5.40 2.75 7.26
C ILE A 45 5.71 1.76 8.39
N ILE A 46 4.94 1.74 9.48
CA ILE A 46 5.06 0.70 10.51
C ILE A 46 4.88 -0.70 9.91
N GLY A 47 3.86 -0.89 9.07
CA GLY A 47 3.61 -2.15 8.38
C GLY A 47 4.76 -2.53 7.43
N MET A 48 5.17 -1.59 6.58
CA MET A 48 6.22 -1.81 5.58
C MET A 48 7.64 -1.96 6.18
N ALA A 49 7.94 -1.32 7.31
CA ALA A 49 9.24 -1.45 7.96
C ALA A 49 9.47 -2.84 8.57
N VAL A 50 8.39 -3.51 8.97
CA VAL A 50 8.45 -4.89 9.45
C VAL A 50 8.59 -5.88 8.30
N ASP A 51 8.06 -5.55 7.11
CA ASP A 51 8.16 -6.37 5.91
C ASP A 51 9.61 -6.69 5.56
N ALA A 52 10.48 -5.68 5.38
CA ALA A 52 11.89 -5.87 5.02
C ALA A 52 12.64 -6.85 5.96
N ASN A 53 12.33 -6.79 7.26
CA ASN A 53 12.88 -7.70 8.27
C ASN A 53 12.37 -9.14 8.08
N ILE A 54 11.09 -9.33 7.75
CA ILE A 54 10.54 -10.65 7.40
C ILE A 54 11.28 -11.25 6.20
N LEU A 55 11.58 -10.44 5.17
CA LEU A 55 12.27 -10.89 3.95
C LEU A 55 13.66 -11.42 4.27
N ILE A 56 14.42 -10.67 5.06
CA ILE A 56 15.75 -11.07 5.52
C ILE A 56 15.64 -12.37 6.32
N TYR A 57 14.75 -12.43 7.31
CA TYR A 57 14.68 -13.58 8.22
C TYR A 57 14.23 -14.86 7.53
N GLU A 58 13.31 -14.78 6.57
CA GLU A 58 12.91 -15.94 5.77
C GLU A 58 14.03 -16.38 4.82
N ARG A 59 14.81 -15.46 4.24
CA ARG A 59 15.99 -15.80 3.43
C ARG A 59 17.08 -16.50 4.25
N VAL A 60 17.39 -15.97 5.44
CA VAL A 60 18.31 -16.60 6.40
C VAL A 60 17.85 -18.03 6.73
N ARG A 61 16.54 -18.22 6.98
CA ARG A 61 15.97 -19.54 7.27
C ARG A 61 16.03 -20.49 6.08
N GLU A 62 15.88 -19.98 4.87
CA GLU A 62 16.06 -20.74 3.64
C GLU A 62 17.51 -21.25 3.53
N ASP A 63 18.48 -20.38 3.76
CA ASP A 63 19.90 -20.73 3.68
C ASP A 63 20.31 -21.71 4.77
N ARG A 64 19.79 -21.56 5.98
CA ARG A 64 20.06 -22.55 7.04
C ARG A 64 19.55 -23.94 6.68
N ARG A 65 18.45 -24.06 5.93
CA ARG A 65 17.96 -25.37 5.43
C ARG A 65 18.82 -25.94 4.33
N LYS A 66 19.54 -25.10 3.58
CA LYS A 66 20.53 -25.52 2.59
C LYS A 66 21.86 -25.95 3.23
N GLY A 67 21.98 -25.93 4.56
CA GLY A 67 23.15 -26.41 5.30
C GLY A 67 24.16 -25.33 5.72
N TYR A 68 23.94 -24.07 5.35
CA TYR A 68 24.83 -22.96 5.71
C TYR A 68 24.91 -22.80 7.23
N SER A 69 26.10 -22.46 7.76
CA SER A 69 26.26 -22.09 9.18
C SER A 69 25.39 -20.87 9.54
N VAL A 70 25.10 -20.65 10.83
CA VAL A 70 24.26 -19.51 11.25
C VAL A 70 24.86 -18.18 10.78
N VAL A 71 26.18 -18.00 10.90
CA VAL A 71 26.88 -16.77 10.48
C VAL A 71 26.76 -16.57 8.97
N GLN A 72 27.08 -17.59 8.17
CA GLN A 72 26.98 -17.53 6.71
C GLN A 72 25.54 -17.29 6.24
N ALA A 73 24.57 -17.93 6.89
CA ALA A 73 23.15 -17.75 6.58
C ALA A 73 22.69 -16.32 6.88
N MET A 74 23.12 -15.71 8.00
CA MET A 74 22.82 -14.31 8.30
C MET A 74 23.40 -13.38 7.23
N GLU A 75 24.69 -13.51 6.93
CA GLU A 75 25.38 -12.64 5.96
C GLU A 75 24.79 -12.76 4.56
N SER A 76 24.58 -14.00 4.10
CA SER A 76 23.98 -14.26 2.79
C SER A 76 22.53 -13.81 2.71
N GLY A 77 21.77 -13.94 3.81
CA GLY A 77 20.39 -13.49 3.89
C GLY A 77 20.26 -11.98 3.67
N PHE A 78 21.12 -11.17 4.28
CA PHE A 78 21.15 -9.72 4.05
C PHE A 78 21.52 -9.37 2.61
N TYR A 79 22.60 -9.97 2.08
CA TYR A 79 23.08 -9.63 0.74
C TYR A 79 22.05 -9.99 -0.35
N ARG A 80 21.43 -11.17 -0.25
CA ARG A 80 20.46 -11.63 -1.26
C ARG A 80 19.10 -10.98 -1.11
N ALA A 81 18.67 -10.64 0.11
CA ALA A 81 17.40 -9.94 0.30
C ALA A 81 17.48 -8.46 -0.10
N LEU A 82 18.68 -7.85 -0.10
CA LEU A 82 18.89 -6.43 -0.41
C LEU A 82 18.24 -6.02 -1.74
N SER A 83 18.52 -6.75 -2.82
CA SER A 83 17.97 -6.40 -4.13
C SER A 83 16.45 -6.42 -4.12
N THR A 84 15.84 -7.48 -3.59
CA THR A 84 14.38 -7.58 -3.55
C THR A 84 13.75 -6.51 -2.65
N ILE A 85 14.40 -6.14 -1.54
CA ILE A 85 13.93 -5.07 -0.64
C ILE A 85 13.99 -3.70 -1.31
N VAL A 86 15.08 -3.41 -2.02
CA VAL A 86 15.23 -2.16 -2.76
C VAL A 86 14.21 -2.10 -3.89
N ASP A 87 14.04 -3.19 -4.65
CA ASP A 87 13.12 -3.23 -5.79
C ASP A 87 11.66 -2.99 -5.35
N ALA A 88 11.25 -3.64 -4.26
CA ALA A 88 9.93 -3.46 -3.65
C ALA A 88 9.66 -2.04 -3.15
N ASN A 89 10.64 -1.43 -2.46
CA ASN A 89 10.49 -0.09 -1.92
C ASN A 89 10.51 0.98 -3.01
N LEU A 90 11.27 0.76 -4.09
CA LEU A 90 11.36 1.69 -5.20
C LEU A 90 10.03 1.82 -5.96
N THR A 91 9.27 0.74 -6.13
CA THR A 91 7.91 0.84 -6.73
C THR A 91 6.95 1.64 -5.86
N THR A 92 6.96 1.44 -4.55
CA THR A 92 6.13 2.23 -3.63
C THR A 92 6.56 3.69 -3.62
N MET A 93 7.86 3.95 -3.73
CA MET A 93 8.40 5.30 -3.83
C MET A 93 7.99 6.00 -5.13
N ILE A 94 7.91 5.28 -6.26
CA ILE A 94 7.37 5.84 -7.52
C ILE A 94 5.93 6.32 -7.32
N ALA A 95 5.07 5.49 -6.73
CA ALA A 95 3.68 5.87 -6.45
C ALA A 95 3.59 7.05 -5.47
N ALA A 96 4.37 7.03 -4.39
CA ALA A 96 4.42 8.11 -3.42
C ALA A 96 4.95 9.43 -4.03
N LEU A 97 5.95 9.37 -4.91
CA LEU A 97 6.49 10.55 -5.57
C LEU A 97 5.48 11.17 -6.54
N VAL A 98 4.79 10.35 -7.33
CA VAL A 98 3.71 10.83 -8.20
C VAL A 98 2.60 11.48 -7.37
N LEU A 99 2.24 10.87 -6.24
CA LEU A 99 1.27 11.43 -5.30
C LEU A 99 1.75 12.73 -4.63
N PHE A 100 3.04 12.86 -4.36
CA PHE A 100 3.61 14.09 -3.81
C PHE A 100 3.56 15.24 -4.82
N LEU A 101 3.87 14.95 -6.09
CA LEU A 101 3.92 15.94 -7.16
C LEU A 101 2.54 16.41 -7.63
N LEU A 102 1.56 15.50 -7.65
CA LEU A 102 0.21 15.77 -8.17
C LEU A 102 -0.87 15.83 -7.09
N GLY A 103 -0.58 15.39 -5.87
CA GLY A 103 -1.52 15.45 -4.75
C GLY A 103 -1.61 16.86 -4.17
N SER A 104 -2.78 17.17 -3.61
CA SER A 104 -3.06 18.43 -2.95
C SER A 104 -3.33 18.25 -1.45
N GLY A 105 -3.26 19.35 -0.70
CA GLY A 105 -3.73 19.42 0.68
C GLY A 105 -3.18 18.31 1.59
N PRO A 106 -4.04 17.53 2.29
CA PRO A 106 -3.60 16.48 3.21
C PRO A 106 -2.77 15.38 2.54
N VAL A 107 -3.05 15.06 1.27
CA VAL A 107 -2.42 13.94 0.58
C VAL A 107 -0.92 14.17 0.33
N HIS A 108 -0.51 15.44 0.21
CA HIS A 108 0.90 15.81 0.11
C HIS A 108 1.69 15.42 1.36
N GLY A 109 1.14 15.68 2.56
CA GLY A 109 1.74 15.31 3.85
C GLY A 109 1.84 13.78 4.04
N PHE A 110 0.83 13.05 3.56
CA PHE A 110 0.87 11.59 3.48
C PHE A 110 2.02 11.10 2.58
N ALA A 111 2.08 11.59 1.34
CA ALA A 111 3.07 11.18 0.35
C ALA A 111 4.52 11.49 0.79
N LEU A 112 4.73 12.66 1.41
CA LEU A 112 6.01 13.05 1.99
C LEU A 112 6.44 12.09 3.10
N THR A 113 5.52 11.77 4.01
CA THR A 113 5.79 10.87 5.13
C THR A 113 6.12 9.46 4.65
N VAL A 114 5.40 8.96 3.65
CA VAL A 114 5.67 7.65 3.04
C VAL A 114 7.04 7.65 2.36
N THR A 115 7.38 8.69 1.60
CA THR A 115 8.67 8.80 0.91
C THR A 115 9.85 8.80 1.88
N ILE A 116 9.82 9.67 2.90
CA ILE A 116 10.86 9.72 3.94
C ILE A 116 10.87 8.41 4.73
N GLY A 117 9.70 7.85 5.02
CA GLY A 117 9.56 6.58 5.74
C GLY A 117 10.19 5.41 4.99
N ILE A 118 10.06 5.34 3.66
CA ILE A 118 10.70 4.31 2.84
C ILE A 118 12.24 4.47 2.90
N LEU A 119 12.74 5.69 2.72
CA LEU A 119 14.19 5.97 2.77
C LEU A 119 14.80 5.62 4.13
N THR A 120 14.14 6.04 5.21
CA THR A 120 14.58 5.73 6.59
C THR A 120 14.48 4.25 6.90
N THR A 121 13.44 3.56 6.41
CA THR A 121 13.28 2.11 6.55
C THR A 121 14.38 1.34 5.83
N LEU A 122 14.72 1.75 4.60
CA LEU A 122 15.85 1.18 3.86
C LEU A 122 17.15 1.39 4.63
N PHE A 123 17.43 2.62 5.08
CA PHE A 123 18.63 2.92 5.84
C PHE A 123 18.73 2.10 7.15
N THR A 124 17.65 2.06 7.94
CA THR A 124 17.63 1.35 9.23
C THR A 124 17.74 -0.15 9.06
N THR A 125 17.09 -0.72 8.04
CA THR A 125 17.18 -2.16 7.77
C THR A 125 18.58 -2.57 7.30
N LEU A 126 19.19 -1.78 6.40
CA LEU A 126 20.48 -2.14 5.80
C LEU A 126 21.67 -1.88 6.74
N THR A 127 21.57 -0.85 7.57
CA THR A 127 22.65 -0.45 8.47
C THR A 127 22.38 -0.92 9.90
N PHE A 128 21.29 -0.45 10.50
CA PHE A 128 21.04 -0.61 11.94
C PHE A 128 20.64 -2.04 12.32
N THR A 129 19.72 -2.68 11.58
CA THR A 129 19.36 -4.08 11.82
C THR A 129 20.56 -4.99 11.62
N ARG A 130 21.35 -4.77 10.55
CA ARG A 130 22.57 -5.53 10.29
C ARG A 130 23.57 -5.41 11.44
N LEU A 131 23.75 -4.20 11.98
CA LEU A 131 24.61 -3.96 13.14
C LEU A 131 24.15 -4.73 14.38
N LEU A 132 22.87 -4.62 14.76
CA LEU A 132 22.32 -5.29 15.94
C LEU A 132 22.42 -6.82 15.81
N ILE A 133 22.17 -7.35 14.63
CA ILE A 133 22.33 -8.78 14.35
C ILE A 133 23.79 -9.21 14.44
N ALA A 134 24.72 -8.45 13.84
CA ALA A 134 26.14 -8.77 13.92
C ALA A 134 26.64 -8.77 15.37
N GLN A 135 26.20 -7.82 16.19
CA GLN A 135 26.53 -7.75 17.61
C GLN A 135 25.94 -8.93 18.39
N TRP A 136 24.69 -9.31 18.12
CA TRP A 136 24.06 -10.48 18.73
C TRP A 136 24.76 -11.79 18.34
N VAL A 137 25.11 -11.98 17.07
CA VAL A 137 25.82 -13.17 16.59
C VAL A 137 27.19 -13.30 17.26
N ARG A 138 27.92 -12.19 17.42
CA ARG A 138 29.24 -12.16 18.08
C ARG A 138 29.17 -12.50 19.57
N THR A 139 28.15 -12.01 20.27
CA THR A 139 28.01 -12.19 21.73
C THR A 139 27.35 -13.52 22.11
N ALA A 140 26.22 -13.85 21.49
CA ALA A 140 25.42 -15.02 21.85
C ALA A 140 25.90 -16.32 21.18
N LYS A 141 26.71 -16.22 20.12
CA LYS A 141 27.22 -17.37 19.31
C LYS A 141 26.16 -18.45 19.07
N PRO A 142 24.99 -18.09 18.49
CA PRO A 142 23.86 -19.00 18.36
C PRO A 142 24.19 -20.19 17.43
N LYS A 143 23.93 -21.41 17.90
CA LYS A 143 24.10 -22.65 17.12
C LYS A 143 22.90 -22.96 16.22
N GLU A 144 21.73 -22.41 16.56
CA GLU A 144 20.48 -22.57 15.81
C GLU A 144 19.80 -21.22 15.60
N ILE A 145 18.99 -21.12 14.53
CA ILE A 145 18.10 -19.97 14.32
C ILE A 145 16.94 -20.08 15.32
N PRO A 146 16.48 -18.97 15.92
CA PRO A 146 15.34 -18.96 16.83
C PRO A 146 14.10 -19.68 16.24
N LYS A 147 13.59 -20.66 17.01
CA LYS A 147 12.41 -21.45 16.62
C LYS A 147 11.17 -20.56 16.49
N ARG A 148 10.35 -20.85 15.49
CA ARG A 148 9.08 -20.15 15.22
C ARG A 148 8.01 -20.63 16.21
N ARG A 149 7.66 -19.81 17.21
CA ARG A 149 6.58 -20.14 18.16
C ARG A 149 5.21 -20.03 17.51
N LEU A 150 5.01 -19.07 16.60
CA LEU A 150 3.81 -18.93 15.77
C LEU A 150 4.12 -19.13 14.28
N LYS A 151 3.63 -20.24 13.70
CA LYS A 151 3.73 -20.57 12.27
C LYS A 151 2.45 -20.14 11.54
N LEU A 152 2.45 -18.92 10.99
CA LEU A 152 1.34 -18.42 10.16
C LEU A 152 1.19 -19.22 8.85
N VAL A 153 2.31 -19.69 8.29
CA VAL A 153 2.35 -20.49 7.07
C VAL A 153 3.28 -21.68 7.30
N PRO A 154 2.93 -22.89 6.82
CA PRO A 154 3.83 -24.03 6.83
C PRO A 154 5.14 -23.69 6.10
N THR A 155 6.23 -24.25 6.61
CA THR A 155 7.57 -23.89 6.16
C THR A 155 7.90 -24.40 4.75
N VAL A 156 7.22 -25.46 4.32
CA VAL A 156 7.27 -26.03 2.98
C VAL A 156 5.84 -26.42 2.62
N THR A 157 5.34 -25.90 1.51
CA THR A 157 4.01 -26.17 0.96
C THR A 157 4.17 -26.74 -0.45
N HIS A 158 3.21 -27.55 -0.88
CA HIS A 158 3.19 -28.17 -2.22
C HIS A 158 1.79 -28.02 -2.83
N ILE A 159 1.31 -26.77 -2.88
CA ILE A 159 0.00 -26.44 -3.40
C ILE A 159 0.13 -26.21 -4.92
N PRO A 160 -0.68 -26.89 -5.76
CA PRO A 160 -0.62 -26.76 -7.21
C PRO A 160 -1.48 -25.58 -7.70
N PHE A 161 -1.02 -24.35 -7.50
CA PHE A 161 -1.71 -23.11 -7.88
C PHE A 161 -2.02 -23.06 -9.37
N MET A 162 -1.09 -23.51 -10.21
CA MET A 162 -1.23 -23.48 -11.67
C MET A 162 -2.31 -24.42 -12.22
N ARG A 163 -2.81 -25.37 -11.42
CA ARG A 163 -4.00 -26.17 -11.81
C ARG A 163 -5.27 -25.31 -11.86
N LEU A 164 -5.34 -24.27 -11.05
CA LEU A 164 -6.51 -23.39 -10.95
C LEU A 164 -6.39 -22.14 -11.84
N GLN A 165 -5.30 -21.99 -12.60
CA GLN A 165 -4.99 -20.76 -13.34
C GLN A 165 -6.14 -20.26 -14.22
N PHE A 166 -6.83 -21.14 -14.94
CA PHE A 166 -7.92 -20.73 -15.84
C PHE A 166 -9.18 -20.35 -15.07
N VAL A 167 -9.43 -20.99 -13.92
CA VAL A 167 -10.56 -20.68 -13.04
C VAL A 167 -10.33 -19.33 -12.37
N THR A 168 -9.14 -19.09 -11.81
CA THR A 168 -8.84 -17.83 -11.11
C THR A 168 -8.77 -16.66 -12.07
N LEU A 169 -8.11 -16.81 -13.23
CA LEU A 169 -8.10 -15.78 -14.27
C LEU A 169 -9.51 -15.51 -14.81
N GLY A 170 -10.33 -16.55 -15.05
CA GLY A 170 -11.70 -16.38 -15.52
C GLY A 170 -12.60 -15.65 -14.51
N ILE A 171 -12.54 -16.03 -13.23
CA ILE A 171 -13.26 -15.34 -12.15
C ILE A 171 -12.80 -13.89 -12.03
N SER A 172 -11.50 -13.62 -12.11
CA SER A 172 -10.97 -12.27 -12.04
C SER A 172 -11.42 -11.39 -13.19
N VAL A 173 -11.41 -11.89 -14.44
CA VAL A 173 -11.93 -11.15 -15.59
C VAL A 173 -13.44 -10.88 -15.43
N LEU A 174 -14.21 -11.88 -14.98
CA LEU A 174 -15.64 -11.70 -14.73
C LEU A 174 -15.91 -10.68 -13.62
N ALA A 175 -15.17 -10.74 -12.52
CA ALA A 175 -15.29 -9.80 -11.41
C ALA A 175 -14.97 -8.37 -11.87
N SER A 176 -13.88 -8.17 -12.63
CA SER A 176 -13.55 -6.87 -13.22
C SER A 176 -14.66 -6.38 -14.17
N ALA A 177 -15.22 -7.25 -15.02
CA ALA A 177 -16.32 -6.91 -15.91
C ALA A 177 -17.60 -6.49 -15.15
N ILE A 178 -17.94 -7.20 -14.06
CA ILE A 178 -19.05 -6.84 -13.18
C ILE A 178 -18.82 -5.45 -12.58
N VAL A 179 -17.61 -5.17 -12.09
CA VAL A 179 -17.30 -3.85 -11.52
C VAL A 179 -17.42 -2.75 -12.57
N VAL A 180 -16.93 -2.97 -13.79
CA VAL A 180 -17.09 -2.00 -14.89
C VAL A 180 -18.57 -1.78 -15.21
N ALA A 181 -19.39 -2.84 -15.23
CA ALA A 181 -20.84 -2.70 -15.41
C ALA A 181 -21.50 -1.93 -14.26
N LEU A 182 -21.10 -2.17 -13.01
CA LEU A 182 -21.59 -1.41 -11.86
C LEU A 182 -21.16 0.06 -11.95
N PHE A 183 -19.95 0.35 -12.41
CA PHE A 183 -19.47 1.71 -12.60
C PHE A 183 -20.33 2.47 -13.62
N VAL A 184 -20.64 1.86 -14.76
CA VAL A 184 -21.47 2.50 -15.81
C VAL A 184 -22.91 2.72 -15.35
N ASN A 185 -23.50 1.77 -14.62
CA ASN A 185 -24.92 1.85 -14.24
C ASN A 185 -25.19 2.64 -12.95
N ILE A 186 -24.28 2.58 -11.97
CA ILE A 186 -24.48 3.13 -10.63
C ILE A 186 -23.56 4.34 -10.35
N GLY A 187 -22.36 4.33 -10.95
CA GLY A 187 -21.33 5.34 -10.71
C GLY A 187 -20.69 5.25 -9.32
N ILE A 188 -19.58 5.97 -9.16
CA ILE A 188 -18.90 6.16 -7.88
C ILE A 188 -19.56 7.30 -7.10
N ASN A 189 -19.64 7.16 -5.77
CA ASN A 189 -20.08 8.23 -4.91
C ASN A 189 -18.94 9.24 -4.68
N TYR A 190 -18.75 10.18 -5.59
CA TYR A 190 -17.72 11.22 -5.47
C TYR A 190 -18.00 12.18 -4.30
N GLY A 191 -16.96 12.46 -3.52
CA GLY A 191 -16.93 13.50 -2.48
C GLY A 191 -16.77 14.90 -3.05
N ILE A 192 -16.75 15.89 -2.17
CA ILE A 192 -16.66 17.32 -2.55
C ILE A 192 -15.38 17.66 -3.31
N ASP A 193 -14.29 16.89 -3.10
CA ASP A 193 -13.01 17.06 -3.81
C ASP A 193 -13.15 16.92 -5.33
N PHE A 194 -14.11 16.11 -5.80
CA PHE A 194 -14.30 15.82 -7.22
C PHE A 194 -15.64 16.31 -7.77
N ARG A 195 -16.64 16.57 -6.91
CA ARG A 195 -17.93 17.15 -7.31
C ARG A 195 -18.01 18.66 -7.15
N GLY A 196 -17.14 19.25 -6.32
CA GLY A 196 -17.33 20.60 -5.80
C GLY A 196 -18.48 20.68 -4.79
N GLY A 197 -18.47 21.73 -3.96
CA GLY A 197 -19.49 21.99 -2.95
C GLY A 197 -18.92 22.27 -1.56
N SER A 198 -19.76 22.12 -0.54
CA SER A 198 -19.41 22.34 0.86
C SER A 198 -19.78 21.17 1.74
N MET A 199 -18.90 20.83 2.68
CA MET A 199 -19.12 19.84 3.72
C MET A 199 -18.97 20.50 5.08
N VAL A 200 -20.00 20.39 5.91
CA VAL A 200 -20.02 20.98 7.25
C VAL A 200 -20.41 19.92 8.28
N GLU A 201 -19.52 19.67 9.23
CA GLU A 201 -19.83 18.84 10.39
C GLU A 201 -20.27 19.73 11.55
N LEU A 202 -21.56 19.64 11.89
CA LEU A 202 -22.19 20.34 12.99
C LEU A 202 -22.26 19.41 14.20
N GLN A 203 -21.92 19.90 15.38
CA GLN A 203 -22.12 19.20 16.64
C GLN A 203 -22.99 20.04 17.58
N ALA A 204 -24.15 19.51 17.95
CA ALA A 204 -25.13 20.16 18.81
C ALA A 204 -24.52 20.48 20.18
N ARG A 205 -24.64 21.73 20.62
CA ARG A 205 -24.14 22.18 21.93
C ARG A 205 -24.93 21.56 23.08
N SER A 206 -26.21 21.27 22.85
CA SER A 206 -27.15 20.64 23.78
C SER A 206 -27.92 19.52 23.07
N GLY A 207 -28.13 18.38 23.74
CA GLY A 207 -28.91 17.27 23.18
C GLY A 207 -28.29 16.59 21.96
N ASP A 208 -29.15 15.88 21.23
CA ASP A 208 -28.83 15.23 19.95
C ASP A 208 -29.03 16.20 18.78
N ALA A 209 -28.28 16.00 17.69
CA ALA A 209 -28.48 16.81 16.50
C ALA A 209 -29.82 16.45 15.85
N ASN A 210 -30.69 17.45 15.65
CA ASN A 210 -31.97 17.24 14.98
C ASN A 210 -31.80 17.44 13.48
N LEU A 211 -31.67 16.35 12.73
CA LEU A 211 -31.44 16.39 11.28
C LEU A 211 -32.58 17.09 10.53
N ALA A 212 -33.83 16.90 10.98
CA ALA A 212 -35.00 17.51 10.33
C ALA A 212 -35.02 19.03 10.52
N ASP A 213 -34.68 19.50 11.72
CA ASP A 213 -34.52 20.94 12.00
C ASP A 213 -33.39 21.57 11.17
N ILE A 214 -32.27 20.86 11.02
CA ILE A 214 -31.17 21.31 10.15
C ILE A 214 -31.64 21.39 8.69
N GLU A 215 -32.33 20.38 8.16
CA GLU A 215 -32.86 20.40 6.79
C GLU A 215 -33.88 21.52 6.57
N GLU A 216 -34.77 21.76 7.54
CA GLU A 216 -35.80 22.79 7.47
C GLU A 216 -35.18 24.20 7.41
N ARG A 217 -34.29 24.53 8.35
CA ARG A 217 -33.57 25.83 8.37
C ARG A 217 -32.72 26.04 7.12
N MET A 218 -32.13 24.97 6.58
CA MET A 218 -31.39 25.04 5.32
C MET A 218 -32.29 25.38 4.12
N SER A 219 -33.53 24.88 4.12
CA SER A 219 -34.51 25.22 3.09
C SER A 219 -34.93 26.69 3.18
N GLU A 220 -35.06 27.25 4.39
CA GLU A 220 -35.39 28.66 4.62
C GLU A 220 -34.30 29.61 4.10
N LEU A 221 -33.04 29.16 4.15
CA LEU A 221 -31.88 29.89 3.60
C LEU A 221 -31.80 29.85 2.06
N ASN A 222 -32.75 29.19 1.38
CA ASN A 222 -32.76 28.96 -0.08
C ASN A 222 -31.46 28.33 -0.60
N ILE A 223 -30.88 27.40 0.16
CA ILE A 223 -29.70 26.65 -0.27
C ILE A 223 -30.18 25.35 -0.94
N GLU A 224 -29.94 25.23 -2.25
CA GLU A 224 -30.33 24.04 -3.00
C GLU A 224 -29.35 22.88 -2.79
N SER A 225 -29.81 21.65 -3.04
CA SER A 225 -28.99 20.42 -3.04
C SER A 225 -28.30 20.11 -1.70
N VAL A 226 -29.00 20.33 -0.59
CA VAL A 226 -28.55 19.99 0.76
C VAL A 226 -28.92 18.55 1.09
N ARG A 227 -27.98 17.80 1.66
CA ARG A 227 -28.20 16.48 2.26
C ARG A 227 -27.63 16.45 3.66
N VAL A 228 -28.46 16.10 4.64
CA VAL A 228 -28.02 15.95 6.02
C VAL A 228 -27.89 14.46 6.33
N LEU A 229 -26.69 14.05 6.74
CA LEU A 229 -26.36 12.66 7.05
C LEU A 229 -26.05 12.50 8.54
N PRO A 230 -26.51 11.42 9.18
CA PRO A 230 -26.15 11.11 10.55
C PRO A 230 -24.67 10.71 10.65
N VAL A 231 -24.01 11.11 11.74
CA VAL A 231 -22.63 10.73 12.05
C VAL A 231 -22.65 9.72 13.21
N LYS A 232 -21.51 9.08 13.49
CA LYS A 232 -21.36 8.08 14.58
C LYS A 232 -21.75 8.64 15.96
N SER A 233 -21.60 9.95 16.16
CA SER A 233 -22.04 10.65 17.36
C SER A 233 -23.49 11.12 17.18
N PRO A 234 -24.44 10.77 18.07
CA PRO A 234 -25.83 11.24 18.01
C PRO A 234 -25.96 12.78 18.07
N ARG A 235 -24.92 13.43 18.61
CA ARG A 235 -24.84 14.88 18.73
C ARG A 235 -24.29 15.56 17.48
N SER A 236 -23.90 14.81 16.46
CA SER A 236 -23.23 15.34 15.27
C SER A 236 -24.00 15.00 13.99
N ALA A 237 -24.08 15.97 13.09
CA ALA A 237 -24.68 15.84 11.77
C ALA A 237 -23.70 16.35 10.70
N LEU A 238 -23.65 15.63 9.57
CA LEU A 238 -22.85 16.02 8.42
C LEU A 238 -23.77 16.63 7.37
N VAL A 239 -23.55 17.90 7.05
CA VAL A 239 -24.29 18.64 6.04
C VAL A 239 -23.45 18.70 4.77
N LEU A 240 -23.96 18.11 3.70
CA LEU A 240 -23.36 18.12 2.37
C LEU A 240 -24.17 19.04 1.47
N ILE A 241 -23.50 19.98 0.83
CA ILE A 241 -24.12 20.98 -0.03
C ILE A 241 -23.45 20.86 -1.39
N GLY A 242 -24.26 20.66 -2.43
CA GLY A 242 -23.77 20.63 -3.81
C GLY A 242 -23.14 21.97 -4.24
N SER A 243 -22.24 21.92 -5.23
CA SER A 243 -21.71 23.13 -5.86
C SER A 243 -22.86 24.00 -6.38
N GLN A 244 -22.73 25.31 -6.19
CA GLN A 244 -23.73 26.29 -6.57
C GLN A 244 -23.29 26.97 -7.87
N GLU A 245 -24.21 27.22 -8.79
CA GLU A 245 -23.86 27.74 -10.13
C GLU A 245 -23.33 29.20 -10.14
N VAL A 246 -23.35 29.91 -9.00
CA VAL A 246 -23.18 31.37 -8.95
C VAL A 246 -21.77 31.81 -8.51
N GLY A 247 -20.76 31.51 -9.33
CA GLY A 247 -19.40 32.05 -9.19
C GLY A 247 -18.53 31.37 -8.12
N ASP A 248 -17.21 31.49 -8.26
CA ASP A 248 -16.21 30.76 -7.45
C ASP A 248 -16.28 31.00 -5.92
N ASP A 249 -16.96 32.07 -5.48
CA ASP A 249 -17.14 32.42 -4.05
C ASP A 249 -18.51 31.98 -3.48
N ALA A 250 -19.38 31.35 -4.28
CA ALA A 250 -20.70 30.93 -3.84
C ALA A 250 -20.63 29.96 -2.65
N GLU A 251 -19.75 28.97 -2.73
CA GLU A 251 -19.59 27.97 -1.69
C GLU A 251 -19.04 28.58 -0.39
N GLN A 252 -18.13 29.56 -0.50
CA GLN A 252 -17.62 30.29 0.66
C GLN A 252 -18.73 31.15 1.30
N THR A 253 -19.59 31.76 0.48
CA THR A 253 -20.74 32.53 0.94
C THR A 253 -21.74 31.64 1.68
N VAL A 254 -21.99 30.43 1.18
CA VAL A 254 -22.83 29.42 1.85
C VAL A 254 -22.24 29.05 3.22
N ALA A 255 -20.94 28.82 3.31
CA ALA A 255 -20.26 28.53 4.58
C ALA A 255 -20.40 29.67 5.62
N VAL A 256 -20.40 30.92 5.18
CA VAL A 256 -20.61 32.08 6.07
C VAL A 256 -22.07 32.17 6.53
N LYS A 257 -23.05 31.98 5.63
CA LYS A 257 -24.47 31.96 5.99
C LYS A 257 -24.79 30.87 7.02
N LEU A 258 -24.22 29.68 6.82
CA LEU A 258 -24.33 28.56 7.75
C LEU A 258 -23.84 28.93 9.16
N ARG A 259 -22.68 29.57 9.26
CA ARG A 259 -22.17 30.02 10.57
C ARG A 259 -23.14 30.99 11.22
N GLY A 260 -23.68 31.96 10.48
CA GLY A 260 -24.67 32.91 11.01
C GLY A 260 -25.90 32.24 11.61
N GLU A 261 -26.42 31.21 10.94
CA GLU A 261 -27.66 30.51 11.35
C GLU A 261 -27.44 29.51 12.49
N PHE A 262 -26.38 28.70 12.43
CA PHE A 262 -26.23 27.54 13.30
C PHE A 262 -25.23 27.72 14.46
N GLU A 263 -24.44 28.80 14.52
CA GLU A 263 -23.37 28.94 15.52
C GLU A 263 -23.86 29.02 16.98
N GLN A 264 -25.10 29.45 17.21
CA GLN A 264 -25.71 29.50 18.54
C GLN A 264 -26.07 28.10 19.08
N ASP A 265 -26.63 27.23 18.24
CA ASP A 265 -27.12 25.90 18.64
C ASP A 265 -26.09 24.80 18.42
N TYR A 266 -25.21 24.98 17.43
CA TYR A 266 -24.23 24.01 16.98
C TYR A 266 -22.81 24.57 17.01
N SER A 267 -21.86 23.68 17.25
CA SER A 267 -20.43 23.93 17.10
C SER A 267 -19.94 23.35 15.78
N PHE A 268 -19.16 24.11 15.03
CA PHE A 268 -18.62 23.71 13.73
C PHE A 268 -17.32 22.92 13.96
N GLN A 269 -17.41 21.60 13.81
CA GLN A 269 -16.26 20.70 13.99
C GLN A 269 -15.38 20.68 12.74
N ARG A 270 -16.00 20.73 11.56
CA ARG A 270 -15.32 20.71 10.27
C ARG A 270 -16.09 21.54 9.27
N VAL A 271 -15.39 22.38 8.50
CA VAL A 271 -15.95 23.14 7.38
C VAL A 271 -14.96 23.02 6.24
N GLU A 272 -15.38 22.34 5.18
CA GLU A 272 -14.59 22.19 3.96
C GLU A 272 -15.40 22.68 2.77
N VAL A 273 -14.74 23.48 1.95
CA VAL A 273 -15.32 24.11 0.78
C VAL A 273 -14.39 23.87 -0.38
N VAL A 274 -14.93 23.33 -1.47
CA VAL A 274 -14.19 23.08 -2.70
C VAL A 274 -14.98 23.67 -3.85
N GLY A 275 -14.43 24.71 -4.49
CA GLY A 275 -15.05 25.31 -5.67
C GLY A 275 -14.97 24.40 -6.90
N PRO A 276 -15.83 24.61 -7.91
CA PRO A 276 -15.91 23.77 -9.11
C PRO A 276 -14.58 23.71 -9.86
N THR A 277 -13.90 24.85 -10.04
CA THR A 277 -12.59 24.94 -10.70
C THR A 277 -11.51 24.11 -10.00
N VAL A 278 -11.49 24.13 -8.66
CA VAL A 278 -10.54 23.34 -7.87
C VAL A 278 -10.87 21.86 -8.01
N SER A 279 -12.15 21.48 -7.94
CA SER A 279 -12.57 20.07 -8.05
C SER A 279 -12.23 19.46 -9.42
N GLU A 280 -12.31 20.25 -10.50
CA GLU A 280 -11.90 19.80 -11.83
C GLU A 280 -10.39 19.54 -11.88
N GLN A 281 -9.57 20.46 -11.34
CA GLN A 281 -8.12 20.29 -11.27
C GLN A 281 -7.73 19.06 -10.44
N LEU A 282 -8.39 18.84 -9.30
CA LEU A 282 -8.15 17.66 -8.45
C LEU A 282 -8.54 16.36 -9.16
N SER A 283 -9.65 16.37 -9.91
CA SER A 283 -10.09 15.22 -10.72
C SER A 283 -9.05 14.85 -11.78
N GLN A 284 -8.58 15.84 -12.54
CA GLN A 284 -7.56 15.63 -13.57
C GLN A 284 -6.22 15.18 -12.97
N ALA A 285 -5.78 15.80 -11.87
CA ALA A 285 -4.55 15.43 -11.18
C ALA A 285 -4.60 14.01 -10.62
N GLY A 286 -5.74 13.58 -10.05
CA GLY A 286 -5.93 12.23 -9.55
C GLY A 286 -5.87 11.17 -10.65
N LEU A 287 -6.52 11.40 -11.79
CA LEU A 287 -6.44 10.52 -12.97
C LEU A 287 -5.02 10.45 -13.53
N LEU A 288 -4.35 11.60 -13.65
CA LEU A 288 -2.98 11.68 -14.13
C LEU A 288 -2.01 10.95 -13.18
N ALA A 289 -2.20 11.08 -11.86
CA ALA A 289 -1.40 10.40 -10.85
C ALA A 289 -1.52 8.88 -10.95
N LEU A 290 -2.74 8.36 -11.14
CA LEU A 290 -2.97 6.93 -11.36
C LEU A 290 -2.23 6.42 -12.61
N PHE A 291 -2.37 7.13 -13.74
CA PHE A 291 -1.73 6.75 -14.98
C PHE A 291 -0.20 6.80 -14.90
N LEU A 292 0.36 7.91 -14.40
CA LEU A 292 1.81 8.08 -14.25
C LEU A 292 2.42 7.09 -13.26
N SER A 293 1.70 6.73 -12.21
CA SER A 293 2.15 5.69 -11.27
C SER A 293 2.27 4.34 -11.97
N LEU A 294 1.22 3.88 -12.67
CA LEU A 294 1.24 2.61 -13.41
C LEU A 294 2.30 2.62 -14.51
N ALA A 295 2.45 3.73 -15.25
CA ALA A 295 3.46 3.88 -16.29
C ALA A 295 4.89 3.87 -15.72
N GLY A 296 5.15 4.60 -14.63
CA GLY A 296 6.45 4.64 -13.96
C GLY A 296 6.85 3.26 -13.43
N ILE A 297 5.89 2.54 -12.84
CA ILE A 297 6.07 1.15 -12.43
C ILE A 297 6.37 0.25 -13.62
N PHE A 298 5.62 0.36 -14.72
CA PHE A 298 5.85 -0.44 -15.92
C PHE A 298 7.28 -0.27 -16.42
N VAL A 299 7.72 0.99 -16.57
CA VAL A 299 9.07 1.33 -17.03
C VAL A 299 10.11 0.77 -16.08
N TYR A 300 9.93 0.96 -14.78
CA TYR A 300 10.85 0.45 -13.78
C TYR A 300 10.97 -1.09 -13.83
N VAL A 301 9.85 -1.81 -13.77
CA VAL A 301 9.83 -3.29 -13.80
C VAL A 301 10.34 -3.81 -15.13
N TRP A 302 10.11 -3.10 -16.24
CA TRP A 302 10.62 -3.48 -17.56
C TRP A 302 12.14 -3.40 -17.61
N ILE A 303 12.72 -2.27 -17.19
CA ILE A 303 14.18 -2.08 -17.14
C ILE A 303 14.82 -3.08 -16.16
N ARG A 304 14.20 -3.28 -15.00
CA ARG A 304 14.73 -4.13 -13.93
C ARG A 304 14.64 -5.62 -14.27
N PHE A 305 13.63 -6.03 -15.04
CA PHE A 305 13.30 -7.41 -15.32
C PHE A 305 13.11 -7.68 -16.83
N ARG A 306 11.91 -8.10 -17.25
CA ARG A 306 11.53 -8.38 -18.64
C ARG A 306 10.15 -7.77 -18.88
N TRP A 307 9.85 -7.42 -20.12
CA TRP A 307 8.55 -6.84 -20.47
C TRP A 307 7.37 -7.74 -20.10
N GLN A 308 7.52 -9.08 -20.16
CA GLN A 308 6.46 -10.02 -19.74
C GLN A 308 6.12 -9.86 -18.25
N LEU A 309 7.15 -9.66 -17.41
CA LEU A 309 7.00 -9.44 -15.97
C LEU A 309 6.40 -8.04 -15.73
N ALA A 310 6.87 -7.01 -16.43
CA ALA A 310 6.29 -5.67 -16.34
C ALA A 310 4.80 -5.64 -16.69
N LEU A 311 4.41 -6.28 -17.81
CA LEU A 311 3.03 -6.37 -18.25
C LEU A 311 2.17 -7.16 -17.26
N GLY A 312 2.65 -8.32 -16.79
CA GLY A 312 1.93 -9.12 -15.80
C GLY A 312 1.73 -8.40 -14.46
N ALA A 313 2.75 -7.68 -14.00
CA ALA A 313 2.65 -6.84 -12.81
C ALA A 313 1.58 -5.76 -12.96
N VAL A 314 1.65 -4.97 -14.04
CA VAL A 314 0.70 -3.87 -14.27
C VAL A 314 -0.72 -4.37 -14.45
N LEU A 315 -0.95 -5.47 -15.17
CA LEU A 315 -2.29 -6.02 -15.34
C LEU A 315 -2.88 -6.58 -14.04
N SER A 316 -2.07 -7.24 -13.21
CA SER A 316 -2.51 -7.70 -11.89
C SER A 316 -2.84 -6.51 -10.98
N THR A 317 -2.01 -5.46 -11.01
CA THR A 317 -2.25 -4.25 -10.21
C THR A 317 -3.46 -3.46 -10.72
N LEU A 318 -3.69 -3.40 -12.04
CA LEU A 318 -4.89 -2.79 -12.61
C LEU A 318 -6.15 -3.54 -12.16
N HIS A 319 -6.12 -4.88 -12.14
CA HIS A 319 -7.19 -5.68 -11.56
C HIS A 319 -7.46 -5.26 -10.11
N ASP A 320 -6.43 -5.08 -9.28
CA ASP A 320 -6.62 -4.73 -7.87
C ASP A 320 -7.29 -3.37 -7.68
N VAL A 321 -6.89 -2.39 -8.51
CA VAL A 321 -7.51 -1.06 -8.54
C VAL A 321 -8.99 -1.16 -8.97
N ILE A 322 -9.30 -1.97 -9.98
CA ILE A 322 -10.67 -2.19 -10.43
C ILE A 322 -11.50 -2.83 -9.31
N ILE A 323 -11.02 -3.92 -8.70
CA ILE A 323 -11.77 -4.58 -7.62
C ILE A 323 -11.99 -3.64 -6.43
N LEU A 324 -10.98 -2.84 -6.07
CA LEU A 324 -11.14 -1.82 -5.04
C LEU A 324 -12.20 -0.78 -5.42
N ALA A 325 -12.20 -0.28 -6.66
CA ALA A 325 -13.26 0.63 -7.13
C ALA A 325 -14.66 -0.02 -7.03
N GLY A 326 -14.75 -1.33 -7.28
CA GLY A 326 -15.97 -2.12 -7.06
C GLY A 326 -16.48 -2.05 -5.63
N VAL A 327 -15.58 -2.12 -4.64
CA VAL A 327 -15.92 -1.98 -3.22
C VAL A 327 -16.49 -0.58 -2.94
N PHE A 328 -15.90 0.47 -3.51
CA PHE A 328 -16.44 1.83 -3.38
C PHE A 328 -17.86 1.94 -3.94
N ILE A 329 -18.13 1.31 -5.09
CA ILE A 329 -19.45 1.36 -5.75
C ILE A 329 -20.49 0.57 -4.93
N VAL A 330 -20.18 -0.67 -4.56
CA VAL A 330 -21.12 -1.58 -3.88
C VAL A 330 -21.50 -1.05 -2.49
N PHE A 331 -20.54 -0.57 -1.72
CA PHE A 331 -20.78 -0.06 -0.37
C PHE A 331 -21.13 1.43 -0.34
N ARG A 332 -21.25 2.08 -1.50
CA ARG A 332 -21.51 3.52 -1.65
C ARG A 332 -20.56 4.39 -0.82
N MET A 333 -19.31 3.93 -0.68
CA MET A 333 -18.27 4.67 0.01
C MET A 333 -17.96 5.95 -0.75
N GLU A 334 -17.77 7.04 0.00
CA GLU A 334 -17.38 8.31 -0.58
C GLU A 334 -15.96 8.20 -1.18
N PHE A 335 -15.81 8.63 -2.43
CA PHE A 335 -14.54 8.69 -3.13
C PHE A 335 -14.00 10.12 -3.08
N ASN A 336 -12.93 10.32 -2.32
CA ASN A 336 -12.30 11.60 -2.01
C ASN A 336 -10.77 11.51 -2.18
N LEU A 337 -10.03 12.56 -1.83
CA LEU A 337 -8.57 12.58 -1.95
C LEU A 337 -7.87 11.45 -1.18
N TRP A 338 -8.41 11.06 -0.02
CA TRP A 338 -7.92 9.90 0.75
C TRP A 338 -8.14 8.58 0.00
N SER A 339 -9.22 8.46 -0.76
CA SER A 339 -9.49 7.30 -1.59
C SER A 339 -8.44 7.14 -2.69
N VAL A 340 -8.02 8.24 -3.31
CA VAL A 340 -6.91 8.25 -4.28
C VAL A 340 -5.59 7.84 -3.63
N ALA A 341 -5.29 8.39 -2.43
CA ALA A 341 -4.11 7.99 -1.68
C ALA A 341 -4.12 6.48 -1.34
N ALA A 342 -5.27 5.92 -0.99
CA ALA A 342 -5.42 4.49 -0.75
C ALA A 342 -5.16 3.67 -2.02
N VAL A 343 -5.75 4.05 -3.16
CA VAL A 343 -5.53 3.40 -4.47
C VAL A 343 -4.04 3.38 -4.82
N LEU A 344 -3.37 4.54 -4.77
CA LEU A 344 -1.95 4.64 -5.12
C LEU A 344 -1.05 3.86 -4.16
N THR A 345 -1.42 3.80 -2.88
CA THR A 345 -0.72 2.97 -1.90
C THR A 345 -0.87 1.48 -2.21
N ILE A 346 -2.07 1.03 -2.58
CA ILE A 346 -2.35 -0.36 -2.94
C ILE A 346 -1.58 -0.75 -4.21
N ILE A 347 -1.41 0.16 -5.17
CA ILE A 347 -0.56 -0.06 -6.35
C ILE A 347 0.86 -0.43 -5.92
N GLY A 348 1.49 0.37 -5.07
CA GLY A 348 2.83 0.09 -4.55
C GLY A 348 2.89 -1.24 -3.78
N TYR A 349 1.88 -1.49 -2.94
CA TYR A 349 1.80 -2.69 -2.11
C TYR A 349 1.61 -3.98 -2.94
N SER A 350 0.70 -3.97 -3.91
CA SER A 350 0.44 -5.10 -4.83
C SER A 350 1.68 -5.50 -5.62
N LEU A 351 2.48 -4.51 -6.02
CA LEU A 351 3.71 -4.73 -6.74
C LEU A 351 4.81 -5.32 -5.86
N ASN A 352 4.87 -4.96 -4.58
CA ASN A 352 5.84 -5.54 -3.66
C ASN A 352 5.72 -7.07 -3.63
N ASP A 353 4.53 -7.61 -3.36
CA ASP A 353 4.30 -9.07 -3.35
C ASP A 353 4.57 -9.71 -4.73
N THR A 354 4.16 -9.03 -5.80
CA THR A 354 4.37 -9.49 -7.18
C THR A 354 5.85 -9.58 -7.54
N ILE A 355 6.65 -8.56 -7.19
CA ILE A 355 8.10 -8.52 -7.43
C ILE A 355 8.80 -9.64 -6.66
N VAL A 356 8.38 -9.92 -5.42
CA VAL A 356 8.93 -11.02 -4.62
C VAL A 356 8.70 -12.37 -5.31
N ILE A 357 7.49 -12.62 -5.81
CA ILE A 357 7.17 -13.86 -6.54
C ILE A 357 7.97 -13.91 -7.85
N TYR A 358 8.05 -12.81 -8.58
CA TYR A 358 8.74 -12.73 -9.87
C TYR A 358 10.25 -12.93 -9.75
N ASP A 359 10.87 -12.33 -8.74
CA ASP A 359 12.29 -12.55 -8.44
C ASP A 359 12.55 -14.03 -8.17
N ARG A 360 11.65 -14.69 -7.42
CA ARG A 360 11.75 -16.13 -7.18
C ARG A 360 11.52 -16.98 -8.43
N VAL A 361 10.55 -16.61 -9.28
CA VAL A 361 10.33 -17.27 -10.58
C VAL A 361 11.59 -17.17 -11.43
N ARG A 362 12.26 -16.01 -11.46
CA ARG A 362 13.53 -15.84 -12.19
C ARG A 362 14.66 -16.67 -11.60
N GLU A 363 14.81 -16.69 -10.28
CA GLU A 363 15.80 -17.54 -9.59
C GLU A 363 15.59 -19.03 -9.94
N ASN A 364 14.34 -19.50 -9.89
CA ASN A 364 13.99 -20.89 -10.22
C ASN A 364 14.08 -21.20 -11.72
N LEU A 365 13.82 -20.24 -12.62
CA LEU A 365 14.04 -20.41 -14.06
C LEU A 365 15.51 -20.63 -14.39
N LYS A 366 16.42 -19.93 -13.70
CA LYS A 366 17.87 -20.14 -13.84
C LYS A 366 18.30 -21.50 -13.28
N ARG A 367 17.74 -21.90 -12.14
CA ARG A 367 18.11 -23.13 -11.44
C ARG A 367 17.53 -24.40 -12.07
N TYR A 368 16.32 -24.34 -12.60
CA TYR A 368 15.56 -25.47 -13.12
C TYR A 368 15.18 -25.24 -14.59
N ASN A 369 16.17 -24.97 -15.44
CA ASN A 369 15.99 -24.62 -16.85
C ASN A 369 15.21 -25.64 -17.70
N SER A 370 15.15 -26.90 -17.26
CA SER A 370 14.51 -28.02 -17.97
C SER A 370 13.09 -28.31 -17.48
N ALA A 371 12.64 -27.67 -16.40
CA ALA A 371 11.31 -27.91 -15.83
C ALA A 371 10.22 -27.11 -16.58
N PRO A 372 8.98 -27.61 -16.67
CA PRO A 372 7.89 -26.87 -17.28
C PRO A 372 7.55 -25.62 -16.48
N LEU A 373 7.29 -24.50 -17.17
CA LEU A 373 7.03 -23.19 -16.55
C LEU A 373 5.94 -23.22 -15.45
N PRO A 374 4.80 -23.92 -15.60
CA PRO A 374 3.81 -24.02 -14.52
C PRO A 374 4.38 -24.64 -13.23
N ALA A 375 5.24 -25.65 -13.32
CA ALA A 375 5.85 -26.26 -12.14
C ALA A 375 6.85 -25.32 -11.47
N ILE A 376 7.59 -24.52 -12.26
CA ILE A 376 8.49 -23.48 -11.76
C ILE A 376 7.71 -22.39 -11.02
N ILE A 377 6.56 -21.98 -11.55
CA ILE A 377 5.70 -20.98 -10.91
C ILE A 377 5.10 -21.54 -9.62
N ASP A 378 4.56 -22.75 -9.62
CA ASP A 378 4.06 -23.42 -8.41
C ASP A 378 5.14 -23.48 -7.33
N ALA A 379 6.35 -23.93 -7.68
CA ALA A 379 7.46 -23.99 -6.74
C ALA A 379 7.82 -22.60 -6.19
N SER A 380 7.83 -21.58 -7.05
CA SER A 380 8.14 -20.20 -6.67
C SER A 380 7.11 -19.64 -5.69
N ILE A 381 5.82 -19.79 -5.98
CA ILE A 381 4.74 -19.33 -5.09
C ILE A 381 4.85 -20.03 -3.73
N ASN A 382 4.93 -21.36 -3.70
CA ASN A 382 5.02 -22.10 -2.43
C ASN A 382 6.24 -21.68 -1.58
N GLN A 383 7.36 -21.33 -2.23
CA GLN A 383 8.58 -20.87 -1.56
C GLN A 383 8.45 -19.43 -1.02
N THR A 384 7.60 -18.59 -1.62
CA THR A 384 7.39 -17.20 -1.19
C THR A 384 6.20 -17.02 -0.24
N LEU A 385 5.31 -18.00 -0.07
CA LEU A 385 4.16 -17.88 0.86
C LEU A 385 4.57 -17.57 2.30
N SER A 386 5.71 -18.09 2.77
CA SER A 386 6.20 -17.81 4.14
C SER A 386 6.67 -16.37 4.32
N ARG A 387 6.79 -15.63 3.21
CA ARG A 387 7.10 -14.21 3.11
C ARG A 387 5.82 -13.39 2.86
N THR A 388 5.09 -13.64 1.78
CA THR A 388 3.94 -12.81 1.34
C THR A 388 2.77 -12.81 2.32
N LEU A 389 2.38 -13.96 2.89
CA LEU A 389 1.23 -13.99 3.80
C LEU A 389 1.51 -13.31 5.15
N PRO A 390 2.66 -13.53 5.83
CA PRO A 390 2.96 -12.79 7.04
C PRO A 390 3.12 -11.28 6.84
N THR A 391 3.61 -10.83 5.69
CA THR A 391 3.79 -9.41 5.40
C THR A 391 2.42 -8.74 5.20
N ALA A 392 1.54 -9.36 4.40
CA ALA A 392 0.13 -8.99 4.29
C ALA A 392 -0.59 -8.93 5.65
N PHE A 393 -0.41 -9.97 6.46
CA PHE A 393 -1.06 -10.06 7.76
C PHE A 393 -0.60 -8.97 8.73
N VAL A 394 0.72 -8.70 8.81
CA VAL A 394 1.25 -7.66 9.71
C VAL A 394 0.82 -6.28 9.24
N THR A 395 0.88 -6.01 7.94
CA THR A 395 0.43 -4.73 7.37
C THR A 395 -1.06 -4.54 7.62
N PHE A 396 -1.89 -5.55 7.38
CA PHE A 396 -3.33 -5.50 7.69
C PHE A 396 -3.60 -5.16 9.15
N ILE A 397 -2.92 -5.83 10.10
CA ILE A 397 -3.09 -5.55 11.54
C ILE A 397 -2.66 -4.12 11.89
N ALA A 398 -1.61 -3.60 11.27
CA ALA A 398 -1.14 -2.24 11.51
C ALA A 398 -2.20 -1.17 11.21
N HIS A 399 -3.16 -1.46 10.33
CA HIS A 399 -4.26 -0.54 9.98
C HIS A 399 -5.47 -0.64 10.91
N ILE A 400 -5.57 -1.67 11.76
CA ILE A 400 -6.71 -1.84 12.68
C ILE A 400 -6.86 -0.64 13.64
N PRO A 401 -5.78 -0.16 14.32
CA PRO A 401 -5.90 1.03 15.17
C PRO A 401 -6.35 2.26 14.38
N LEU A 402 -5.90 2.40 13.13
CA LEU A 402 -6.27 3.50 12.26
C LEU A 402 -7.77 3.48 11.92
N TYR A 403 -8.33 2.29 11.70
CA TYR A 403 -9.77 2.11 11.49
C TYR A 403 -10.59 2.34 12.79
N MET A 404 -10.11 1.85 13.93
CA MET A 404 -10.84 1.93 15.20
C MET A 404 -10.85 3.33 15.82
N PHE A 405 -9.72 4.03 15.74
CA PHE A 405 -9.48 5.30 16.43
C PHE A 405 -9.32 6.50 15.48
N GLY A 406 -9.27 6.27 14.16
CA GLY A 406 -9.21 7.34 13.17
C GLY A 406 -10.52 8.10 13.01
N GLY A 407 -10.41 9.35 12.53
CA GLY A 407 -11.55 10.15 12.08
C GLY A 407 -12.26 9.56 10.86
N ALA A 408 -13.35 10.18 10.41
CA ALA A 408 -14.19 9.65 9.33
C ALA A 408 -13.38 9.29 8.06
N ASP A 409 -12.59 10.23 7.55
CA ASP A 409 -11.79 10.05 6.34
C ASP A 409 -10.74 8.95 6.48
N ILE A 410 -9.99 8.99 7.59
CA ILE A 410 -8.94 8.01 7.86
C ILE A 410 -9.50 6.61 8.04
N ARG A 411 -10.68 6.48 8.63
CA ARG A 411 -11.32 5.18 8.77
C ARG A 411 -11.67 4.60 7.41
N MET A 412 -12.20 5.40 6.50
CA MET A 412 -12.51 4.97 5.13
C MET A 412 -11.23 4.64 4.34
N PHE A 413 -10.17 5.43 4.53
CA PHE A 413 -8.84 5.15 4.02
C PHE A 413 -8.29 3.80 4.53
N ALA A 414 -8.34 3.57 5.86
CA ALA A 414 -7.87 2.34 6.48
C ALA A 414 -8.67 1.11 6.01
N LEU A 415 -9.98 1.27 5.82
CA LEU A 415 -10.85 0.23 5.28
C LEU A 415 -10.48 -0.10 3.82
N ALA A 416 -10.35 0.92 2.97
CA ALA A 416 -9.96 0.77 1.58
C ALA A 416 -8.59 0.08 1.45
N LEU A 417 -7.59 0.52 2.23
CA LEU A 417 -6.28 -0.12 2.30
C LEU A 417 -6.36 -1.57 2.76
N SER A 418 -7.15 -1.85 3.81
CA SER A 418 -7.29 -3.21 4.36
C SER A 418 -7.87 -4.18 3.32
N VAL A 419 -8.90 -3.75 2.60
CA VAL A 419 -9.47 -4.55 1.50
C VAL A 419 -8.48 -4.68 0.36
N GLY A 420 -7.80 -3.58 0.00
CA GLY A 420 -6.77 -3.57 -1.04
C GLY A 420 -5.62 -4.53 -0.78
N ILE A 421 -5.11 -4.59 0.46
CA ILE A 421 -4.04 -5.53 0.86
C ILE A 421 -4.50 -6.98 0.64
N ILE A 422 -5.74 -7.31 1.02
CA ILE A 422 -6.29 -8.67 0.82
C ILE A 422 -6.37 -9.00 -0.68
N VAL A 423 -6.92 -8.08 -1.48
CA VAL A 423 -7.05 -8.24 -2.94
C VAL A 423 -5.67 -8.38 -3.59
N ALA A 424 -4.72 -7.54 -3.21
CA ALA A 424 -3.35 -7.53 -3.71
C ALA A 424 -2.61 -8.85 -3.43
N THR A 425 -2.71 -9.36 -2.19
CA THR A 425 -2.09 -10.63 -1.83
C THR A 425 -2.72 -11.81 -2.58
N TYR A 426 -4.04 -11.81 -2.79
CA TYR A 426 -4.69 -12.81 -3.64
C TYR A 426 -4.22 -12.69 -5.11
N SER A 427 -4.22 -11.48 -5.64
CA SER A 427 -3.90 -11.17 -7.03
C SER A 427 -2.47 -11.55 -7.41
N SER A 428 -1.49 -11.23 -6.56
CA SER A 428 -0.09 -11.60 -6.78
C SER A 428 0.13 -13.12 -6.90
N ILE A 429 -0.66 -13.91 -6.17
CA ILE A 429 -0.58 -15.39 -6.16
C ILE A 429 -1.37 -16.01 -7.32
N PHE A 430 -2.61 -15.57 -7.54
CA PHE A 430 -3.57 -16.24 -8.43
C PHE A 430 -3.80 -15.57 -9.78
N ILE A 431 -3.22 -14.38 -9.99
CA ILE A 431 -3.36 -13.60 -11.23
C ILE A 431 -1.97 -13.31 -11.80
N ALA A 432 -1.13 -12.54 -11.09
CA ALA A 432 0.18 -12.10 -11.60
C ALA A 432 1.04 -13.29 -12.06
N ALA A 433 1.20 -14.30 -11.20
CA ALA A 433 2.03 -15.45 -11.51
C ALA A 433 1.48 -16.31 -12.68
N PRO A 434 0.17 -16.67 -12.73
CA PRO A 434 -0.42 -17.32 -13.89
C PRO A 434 -0.34 -16.54 -15.21
N LEU A 435 -0.44 -15.21 -15.19
CA LEU A 435 -0.31 -14.38 -16.39
C LEU A 435 1.04 -14.59 -17.10
N LEU A 436 2.11 -14.91 -16.38
CA LEU A 436 3.42 -15.21 -16.96
C LEU A 436 3.42 -16.42 -17.89
N VAL A 437 2.52 -17.40 -17.65
CA VAL A 437 2.36 -18.55 -18.53
C VAL A 437 1.73 -18.13 -19.85
N GLN A 438 0.72 -17.26 -19.79
CA GLN A 438 0.03 -16.75 -20.98
C GLN A 438 0.95 -15.88 -21.84
N PHE A 439 1.87 -15.12 -21.21
CA PHE A 439 2.85 -14.30 -21.93
C PHE A 439 4.07 -15.07 -22.43
N GLY A 440 4.10 -16.39 -22.26
CA GLY A 440 5.14 -17.26 -22.83
C GLY A 440 6.54 -16.99 -22.26
N LEU A 441 6.65 -16.77 -20.95
CA LEU A 441 7.95 -16.56 -20.30
C LEU A 441 8.87 -17.78 -20.46
N LYS A 442 9.87 -17.68 -21.35
CA LYS A 442 10.87 -18.75 -21.56
C LYS A 442 12.08 -18.59 -20.63
N PRO A 443 12.73 -19.69 -20.18
CA PRO A 443 14.06 -19.63 -19.59
C PRO A 443 14.99 -18.86 -20.53
N ARG A 444 15.85 -18.00 -19.98
CA ARG A 444 16.89 -17.35 -20.79
C ARG A 444 17.82 -18.48 -21.24
N ALA A 445 17.92 -18.75 -22.55
CA ALA A 445 19.03 -19.53 -23.08
C ALA A 445 20.32 -18.86 -22.60
N ALA A 446 21.33 -19.63 -22.23
CA ALA A 446 22.61 -19.11 -21.75
C ALA A 446 23.37 -18.37 -22.87
N ASP A 447 22.81 -17.27 -23.36
CA ASP A 447 23.44 -16.35 -24.28
C ASP A 447 23.99 -15.17 -23.47
N GLY A 448 25.30 -15.25 -23.23
CA GLY A 448 26.24 -14.19 -23.58
C GLY A 448 26.43 -12.97 -22.68
N ASP A 449 25.57 -12.69 -21.71
CA ASP A 449 25.67 -11.42 -20.94
C ASP A 449 26.26 -11.55 -19.52
N ASP A 450 26.60 -12.76 -19.06
CA ASP A 450 27.31 -12.94 -17.78
C ASP A 450 28.82 -12.59 -17.87
N ALA A 451 29.29 -12.02 -18.99
CA ALA A 451 30.66 -11.54 -19.14
C ALA A 451 30.95 -10.29 -18.27
N MET A 452 29.94 -9.54 -17.83
CA MET A 452 30.16 -8.32 -17.03
C MET A 452 30.13 -8.56 -15.51
N GLY A 453 29.68 -9.73 -15.05
CA GLY A 453 29.67 -10.13 -13.65
C GLY A 453 30.93 -10.88 -13.21
N ASP A 454 31.55 -11.62 -14.13
CA ASP A 454 32.80 -12.37 -13.87
C ASP A 454 34.05 -11.46 -13.85
N ASP A 455 34.04 -10.33 -14.56
CA ASP A 455 35.15 -9.36 -14.56
C ASP A 455 35.37 -8.70 -13.19
N LEU A 456 34.29 -8.45 -12.43
CA LEU A 456 34.41 -7.86 -11.09
C LEU A 456 34.93 -8.89 -10.06
N ALA A 457 34.58 -10.16 -10.24
CA ALA A 457 35.05 -11.27 -9.41
C ALA A 457 36.53 -11.62 -9.71
N GLN A 458 36.96 -11.55 -10.96
CA GLN A 458 38.37 -11.71 -11.33
C GLN A 458 39.24 -10.52 -10.87
N SER A 459 38.67 -9.30 -10.78
CA SER A 459 39.42 -8.12 -10.32
C SER A 459 39.77 -8.12 -8.82
N LEU A 460 39.15 -8.99 -8.02
CA LEU A 460 39.29 -8.99 -6.56
C LEU A 460 40.22 -10.07 -5.99
N ASN A 461 40.91 -10.86 -6.83
CA ASN A 461 42.07 -11.71 -6.51
C ASN A 461 42.11 -12.24 -5.05
N LEU A 462 41.11 -13.02 -4.67
CA LEU A 462 41.10 -13.80 -3.43
C LEU A 462 41.38 -15.26 -3.77
N ASP A 463 42.59 -15.53 -4.24
CA ASP A 463 43.24 -16.84 -4.17
C ASP A 463 44.73 -16.61 -3.92
N ASN A 464 45.06 -16.50 -2.62
CA ASN A 464 46.29 -16.99 -1.99
C ASN A 464 46.12 -16.99 -0.47
#